data_AF-E4XH47-F1
#
_entry.id   AF-E4XH47-F1
#
_cell.length_a   1.000
_cell.length_b   1.000
_cell.length_c   1.000
_cell.angle_alpha   90.00
_cell.angle_beta   90.00
_cell.angle_gamma   90.00
#
_symmetry.space_group_name_H-M   'P 1'
#
loop_
_entity.id
_entity.type
_entity.pdbx_description
1 polymer ?
#
loop_
_entity_poly.entity_id
_entity_poly.type
_entity_poly.pdbx_seq_one_letter_code
_entity_poly.pdbx_strand_id
1 'polypeptide(L)'
;MPEKQRRSLQDQLMDLILWVLEEEDDLHYYQGYHDICVTVLRCCGLRLGQVIAKELSKRHLRDYMCPTMDQTRILLDFIMPIIKEEDIELHDFLLESDVGTIFALSWVITWYGHVLAEHKFIVRLFDLFLALHPLMAVYTAAAMVLHCADDVLDQECDMPSVHHHLVNLPGTLDLSGNLEPIIALANTLFQKHPPSYLAKVSEQSSVNV
;
A
#
# COMPACT_ATOMS: atom_id res chain seq x y z
N MET A 1 -0.10 26.69 2.78
CA MET A 1 -1.09 26.77 3.88
C MET A 1 -0.52 27.66 4.99
N PRO A 2 -1.29 28.62 5.55
CA PRO A 2 -0.84 29.49 6.64
C PRO A 2 -0.36 28.71 7.88
N GLU A 3 0.72 29.16 8.53
CA GLU A 3 1.37 28.44 9.64
C GLU A 3 0.43 28.10 10.81
N LYS A 4 -0.47 29.03 11.17
CA LYS A 4 -1.43 28.83 12.26
C LYS A 4 -2.40 27.68 11.96
N GLN A 5 -2.85 27.57 10.70
CA GLN A 5 -3.70 26.46 10.28
C GLN A 5 -2.91 25.14 10.30
N ARG A 6 -1.61 25.18 9.96
CA ARG A 6 -0.75 24.00 10.00
C ARG A 6 -0.58 23.44 11.40
N ARG A 7 -0.31 24.31 12.38
CA ARG A 7 -0.21 23.90 13.79
C ARG A 7 -1.52 23.30 14.29
N SER A 8 -2.64 23.97 14.02
CA SER A 8 -3.94 23.45 14.44
C SER A 8 -4.28 22.08 13.83
N LEU A 9 -3.88 21.83 12.57
CA LEU A 9 -4.06 20.52 11.94
C LEU A 9 -3.14 19.46 12.56
N GLN A 10 -1.90 19.81 12.91
CA GLN A 10 -0.95 18.92 13.58
C GLN A 10 -1.45 18.52 14.97
N ASP A 11 -1.98 19.48 15.74
CA ASP A 11 -2.57 19.23 17.05
C ASP A 11 -3.77 18.27 16.93
N GLN A 12 -4.69 18.55 15.99
CA GLN A 12 -5.85 17.68 15.72
C GLN A 12 -5.45 16.27 15.25
N LEU A 13 -4.38 16.15 14.47
CA LEU A 13 -3.86 14.87 14.00
C LEU A 13 -3.31 14.05 15.16
N MET A 14 -2.52 14.69 16.03
CA MET A 14 -1.97 14.05 17.24
C MET A 14 -3.11 13.59 18.15
N ASP A 15 -4.09 14.45 18.43
CA ASP A 15 -5.27 14.12 19.25
C ASP A 15 -6.04 12.93 18.65
N LEU A 16 -6.22 12.89 17.34
CA LEU A 16 -6.90 11.78 16.65
C LEU A 16 -6.11 10.47 16.78
N ILE A 17 -4.80 10.48 16.56
CA ILE A 17 -3.97 9.27 16.66
C ILE A 17 -3.96 8.74 18.08
N LEU A 18 -3.70 9.61 19.07
CA LEU A 18 -3.69 9.22 20.48
C LEU A 18 -5.05 8.68 20.93
N TRP A 19 -6.14 9.32 20.50
CA TRP A 19 -7.49 8.84 20.81
C TRP A 19 -7.76 7.44 20.26
N VAL A 20 -7.34 7.14 19.01
CA VAL A 20 -7.53 5.78 18.45
C VAL A 20 -6.73 4.74 19.24
N LEU A 21 -5.50 5.05 19.65
CA LEU A 21 -4.64 4.13 20.39
C LEU A 21 -5.10 3.94 21.85
N GLU A 22 -5.66 4.97 22.47
CA GLU A 22 -6.26 4.88 23.81
C GLU A 22 -7.55 4.04 23.80
N GLU A 23 -8.30 4.06 22.71
CA GLU A 23 -9.56 3.32 22.57
C GLU A 23 -9.38 1.85 22.19
N GLU A 24 -8.19 1.45 21.70
CA GLU A 24 -7.92 0.10 21.21
C GLU A 24 -6.49 -0.33 21.63
N ASP A 25 -6.37 -0.85 22.86
CA ASP A 25 -5.10 -1.23 23.50
C ASP A 25 -4.24 -2.24 22.72
N ASP A 26 -4.84 -3.02 21.82
CA ASP A 26 -4.14 -4.01 21.00
C ASP A 26 -3.43 -3.39 19.79
N LEU A 27 -3.69 -2.12 19.47
CA LEU A 27 -3.14 -1.45 18.29
C LEU A 27 -1.84 -0.70 18.63
N HIS A 28 -0.82 -0.94 17.82
CA HIS A 28 0.49 -0.33 17.98
C HIS A 28 0.72 0.70 16.88
N TYR A 29 1.20 1.88 17.26
CA TYR A 29 1.56 2.91 16.29
C TYR A 29 2.74 2.44 15.41
N TYR A 30 2.63 2.64 14.10
CA TYR A 30 3.73 2.48 13.17
C TYR A 30 4.03 3.79 12.43
N GLN A 31 5.28 3.95 12.01
CA GLN A 31 5.71 5.10 11.22
C GLN A 31 5.06 5.06 9.83
N GLY A 32 4.16 6.00 9.57
CA GLY A 32 3.38 6.10 8.32
C GLY A 32 1.87 6.19 8.57
N TYR A 33 1.38 5.72 9.73
CA TYR A 33 -0.04 5.79 10.09
C TYR A 33 -0.60 7.22 10.04
N HIS A 34 0.22 8.20 10.39
CA HIS A 34 -0.15 9.62 10.36
C HIS A 34 -0.50 10.13 8.95
N ASP A 35 0.07 9.57 7.88
CA ASP A 35 -0.26 9.93 6.49
C ASP A 35 -1.70 9.51 6.12
N ILE A 36 -2.15 8.38 6.66
CA ILE A 36 -3.54 7.93 6.53
C ILE A 36 -4.47 8.82 7.35
N CYS A 37 -4.14 9.03 8.62
CA CYS A 37 -4.93 9.86 9.52
C CYS A 37 -5.09 11.30 9.04
N VAL A 38 -4.02 11.93 8.51
CA VAL A 38 -4.10 13.30 8.01
C VAL A 38 -4.97 13.38 6.76
N THR A 39 -4.95 12.37 5.89
CA THR A 39 -5.82 12.30 4.72
C THR A 39 -7.29 12.22 5.14
N VAL A 40 -7.62 11.31 6.06
CA VAL A 40 -8.96 11.19 6.64
C VAL A 40 -9.40 12.50 7.31
N LEU A 41 -8.53 13.11 8.11
CA LEU A 41 -8.81 14.36 8.80
C LEU A 41 -9.07 15.52 7.83
N ARG A 42 -8.32 15.60 6.73
CA ARG A 42 -8.51 16.64 5.70
C ARG A 42 -9.81 16.45 4.92
N CYS A 43 -10.23 15.22 4.64
CA CYS A 43 -11.46 14.93 3.90
C CYS A 43 -12.71 15.05 4.78
N CYS A 44 -12.65 14.59 6.03
CA CYS A 44 -13.83 14.38 6.87
C CYS A 44 -13.90 15.28 8.11
N GLY A 45 -12.83 16.01 8.43
CA GLY A 45 -12.71 16.78 9.67
C GLY A 45 -12.58 15.89 10.92
N LEU A 46 -12.38 16.50 12.08
CA LEU A 46 -11.99 15.78 13.31
C LEU A 46 -13.04 14.77 13.78
N ARG A 47 -14.31 15.18 13.90
CA ARG A 47 -15.37 14.33 14.51
C ARG A 47 -15.63 13.05 13.72
N LEU A 48 -15.81 13.18 12.41
CA LEU A 48 -16.02 12.01 11.55
C LEU A 48 -14.70 11.27 11.31
N GLY A 49 -13.60 12.00 11.21
CA GLY A 49 -12.27 11.43 11.02
C GLY A 49 -11.83 10.50 12.15
N GLN A 50 -12.17 10.80 13.42
CA GLN A 50 -11.92 9.91 14.55
C GLN A 50 -12.63 8.56 14.37
N VAL A 51 -13.92 8.59 14.05
CA VAL A 51 -14.73 7.37 13.84
C VAL A 51 -14.19 6.56 12.67
N ILE A 52 -13.89 7.22 11.54
CA ILE A 52 -13.33 6.56 10.36
C ILE A 52 -11.96 5.95 10.68
N ALA A 53 -11.04 6.72 11.26
CA ALA A 53 -9.70 6.26 11.59
C ALA A 53 -9.75 5.04 12.53
N LYS A 54 -10.60 5.07 13.56
CA LYS A 54 -10.79 3.91 14.46
C LYS A 54 -11.25 2.67 13.69
N GLU A 55 -12.28 2.77 12.85
CA GLU A 55 -12.76 1.61 12.06
C GLU A 55 -11.73 1.11 11.05
N LEU A 56 -10.94 2.00 10.44
CA LEU A 56 -9.85 1.61 9.54
C LEU A 56 -8.76 0.87 10.29
N SER A 57 -8.35 1.38 11.44
CA SER A 57 -7.29 0.80 12.27
C SER A 57 -7.65 -0.58 12.79
N LYS A 58 -8.92 -0.82 13.11
CA LYS A 58 -9.42 -2.14 13.54
C LYS A 58 -9.54 -3.16 12.42
N ARG A 59 -9.68 -2.70 11.17
CA ARG A 59 -9.97 -3.54 10.01
C ARG A 59 -8.81 -3.49 9.02
N HIS A 60 -8.81 -2.50 8.14
CA HIS A 60 -7.92 -2.43 6.99
C HIS A 60 -6.45 -2.30 7.37
N LEU A 61 -6.15 -1.65 8.49
CA LEU A 61 -4.78 -1.37 8.94
C LEU A 61 -4.35 -2.27 10.11
N ARG A 62 -5.20 -3.21 10.54
CA ARG A 62 -4.98 -4.02 11.74
C ARG A 62 -3.63 -4.74 11.69
N ASP A 63 -3.32 -5.32 10.54
CA ASP A 63 -2.08 -6.09 10.31
C ASP A 63 -0.83 -5.20 10.23
N TYR A 64 -0.99 -3.89 9.98
CA TYR A 64 0.11 -2.91 10.06
C TYR A 64 0.35 -2.41 11.49
N MET A 65 -0.66 -2.54 12.36
CA MET A 65 -0.65 -2.07 13.75
C MET A 65 -0.32 -3.19 14.75
N CYS A 66 0.24 -4.31 14.30
CA CYS A 66 0.80 -5.32 15.18
C CYS A 66 2.10 -4.84 15.86
N PRO A 67 2.52 -5.44 16.99
CA PRO A 67 3.77 -5.07 17.66
C PRO A 67 5.01 -5.23 16.79
N THR A 68 4.96 -6.16 15.82
CA THR A 68 6.03 -6.43 14.86
C THR A 68 5.50 -6.27 13.43
N MET A 69 6.43 -6.02 12.49
CA MET A 69 6.12 -5.88 11.06
C MET A 69 5.97 -7.20 10.33
N ASP A 70 5.98 -8.34 11.04
CA ASP A 70 5.94 -9.67 10.41
C ASP A 70 4.66 -9.88 9.60
N GLN A 71 3.52 -9.43 10.14
CA GLN A 71 2.24 -9.48 9.42
C GLN A 71 2.27 -8.60 8.18
N THR A 72 2.83 -7.39 8.28
CA THR A 72 2.97 -6.49 7.13
C THR A 72 3.84 -7.10 6.04
N ARG A 73 4.94 -7.80 6.40
CA ARG A 73 5.79 -8.51 5.43
C ARG A 73 5.02 -9.61 4.71
N ILE A 74 4.26 -10.43 5.44
CA ILE A 74 3.40 -11.47 4.86
C ILE A 74 2.41 -10.87 3.85
N LEU A 75 1.87 -9.67 4.15
CA LEU A 75 0.98 -8.98 3.21
C LEU A 75 1.71 -8.54 1.93
N LEU A 76 2.95 -8.05 2.03
CA LEU A 76 3.74 -7.67 0.86
C LEU A 76 4.16 -8.87 0.01
N ASP A 77 4.34 -10.03 0.64
CA ASP A 77 4.72 -11.26 -0.07
C ASP A 77 3.62 -11.78 -1.01
N PHE A 78 2.39 -11.24 -0.96
CA PHE A 78 1.38 -11.48 -1.99
C PHE A 78 1.69 -10.81 -3.33
N ILE A 79 2.58 -9.82 -3.39
CA ILE A 79 2.93 -9.11 -4.64
C ILE A 79 3.57 -10.07 -5.64
N MET A 80 4.57 -10.85 -5.22
CA MET A 80 5.32 -11.74 -6.12
C MET A 80 4.43 -12.83 -6.76
N PRO A 81 3.57 -13.55 -6.02
CA PRO A 81 2.62 -14.49 -6.62
C PRO A 81 1.65 -13.85 -7.62
N ILE A 82 1.18 -12.62 -7.36
CA ILE A 82 0.30 -11.90 -8.30
C ILE A 82 1.04 -11.61 -9.60
N ILE A 83 2.28 -11.12 -9.50
CA ILE A 83 3.11 -10.84 -10.68
C ILE A 83 3.38 -12.13 -11.45
N LYS A 84 3.74 -13.22 -10.76
CA LYS A 84 4.02 -14.53 -11.37
C LYS A 84 2.90 -15.05 -12.26
N GLU A 85 1.65 -14.89 -11.83
CA GLU A 85 0.48 -15.39 -12.56
C GLU A 85 0.14 -14.55 -13.80
N GLU A 86 0.60 -13.30 -13.89
CA GLU A 86 0.29 -12.41 -15.01
C GLU A 86 1.47 -12.16 -15.94
N ASP A 87 2.69 -12.12 -15.41
CA ASP A 87 3.92 -11.87 -16.12
C ASP A 87 5.09 -12.65 -15.48
N ILE A 88 5.38 -13.82 -16.05
CA ILE A 88 6.45 -14.69 -15.56
C ILE A 88 7.84 -14.11 -15.84
N GLU A 89 8.01 -13.34 -16.91
CA GLU A 89 9.29 -12.72 -17.27
C GLU A 89 9.66 -11.64 -16.26
N LEU A 90 8.71 -10.76 -15.92
CA LEU A 90 8.88 -9.78 -14.87
C LEU A 90 9.09 -10.42 -13.50
N HIS A 91 8.34 -11.49 -13.18
CA HIS A 91 8.54 -12.22 -11.92
C HIS A 91 9.97 -12.76 -11.80
N ASP A 92 10.46 -13.44 -12.83
CA ASP A 92 11.77 -14.08 -12.82
C ASP A 92 12.88 -13.01 -12.76
N PHE A 93 12.72 -11.89 -13.46
CA PHE A 93 13.64 -10.75 -13.35
C PHE A 93 13.72 -10.18 -11.92
N LEU A 94 12.56 -9.94 -11.26
CA LEU A 94 12.52 -9.43 -9.89
C LEU A 94 13.10 -10.43 -8.87
N LEU A 95 12.95 -11.72 -9.13
CA LEU A 95 13.52 -12.78 -8.31
C LEU A 95 15.04 -12.86 -8.49
N GLU A 96 15.53 -12.81 -9.73
CA GLU A 96 16.96 -12.82 -10.07
C GLU A 96 17.68 -11.57 -9.54
N SER A 97 17.01 -10.43 -9.51
CA SER A 97 17.57 -9.19 -8.95
C SER A 97 17.66 -9.18 -7.43
N ASP A 98 17.06 -10.15 -6.72
CA ASP A 98 17.01 -10.24 -5.25
C ASP A 98 16.43 -8.97 -4.57
N VAL A 99 15.48 -8.30 -5.22
CA VAL A 99 14.91 -7.03 -4.71
C VAL A 99 13.94 -7.24 -3.55
N GLY A 100 13.30 -8.42 -3.48
CA GLY A 100 12.23 -8.73 -2.55
C GLY A 100 11.01 -7.80 -2.72
N THR A 101 10.20 -7.67 -1.67
CA THR A 101 8.92 -6.92 -1.69
C THR A 101 8.92 -5.66 -0.81
N ILE A 102 10.03 -5.40 -0.12
CA ILE A 102 10.14 -4.31 0.86
C ILE A 102 10.05 -2.92 0.21
N PHE A 103 10.35 -2.79 -1.09
CA PHE A 103 10.19 -1.53 -1.82
C PHE A 103 8.75 -0.98 -1.72
N ALA A 104 7.74 -1.86 -1.67
CA ALA A 104 6.32 -1.49 -1.60
C ALA A 104 5.82 -1.22 -0.17
N LEU A 105 6.64 -1.46 0.87
CA LEU A 105 6.25 -1.30 2.26
C LEU A 105 5.72 0.11 2.53
N SER A 106 6.48 1.13 2.13
CA SER A 106 6.10 2.53 2.33
C SER A 106 4.80 2.90 1.60
N TRP A 107 4.49 2.25 0.48
CA TRP A 107 3.28 2.52 -0.29
C TRP A 107 2.07 2.00 0.45
N VAL A 108 2.13 0.74 0.87
CA VAL A 108 0.99 0.04 1.44
C VAL A 108 0.67 0.57 2.84
N ILE A 109 1.67 0.80 3.71
CA ILE A 109 1.41 1.26 5.08
C ILE A 109 0.96 2.73 5.15
N THR A 110 1.22 3.52 4.10
CA THR A 110 0.79 4.94 4.04
C THR A 110 -0.41 5.15 3.12
N TRP A 111 -0.97 4.06 2.56
CA TRP A 111 -1.96 4.12 1.47
C TRP A 111 -1.54 5.10 0.37
N TYR A 112 -0.27 5.01 -0.03
CA TYR A 112 0.40 5.83 -1.05
C TYR A 112 0.49 7.32 -0.70
N GLY A 113 0.01 7.74 0.46
CA GLY A 113 -0.03 9.14 0.90
C GLY A 113 1.35 9.76 1.08
N HIS A 114 2.36 8.94 1.36
CA HIS A 114 3.74 9.39 1.50
C HIS A 114 4.48 9.55 0.17
N VAL A 115 4.14 8.72 -0.83
CA VAL A 115 4.89 8.65 -2.10
C VAL A 115 4.26 9.47 -3.21
N LEU A 116 2.94 9.70 -3.15
CA LEU A 116 2.24 10.50 -4.16
C LEU A 116 2.22 11.99 -3.78
N ALA A 117 2.65 12.84 -4.71
CA ALA A 117 2.68 14.28 -4.48
C ALA A 117 1.29 14.93 -4.53
N GLU A 118 0.40 14.43 -5.39
CA GLU A 118 -0.90 15.05 -5.64
C GLU A 118 -2.01 14.41 -4.80
N HIS A 119 -2.61 15.23 -3.92
CA HIS A 119 -3.66 14.79 -3.01
C HIS A 119 -4.88 14.18 -3.71
N LYS A 120 -5.20 14.61 -4.94
CA LYS A 120 -6.33 14.09 -5.71
C LYS A 120 -6.20 12.58 -6.00
N PHE A 121 -4.98 12.10 -6.26
CA PHE A 121 -4.73 10.69 -6.53
C PHE A 121 -4.78 9.85 -5.25
N ILE A 122 -4.25 10.40 -4.15
CA ILE A 122 -4.32 9.77 -2.83
C ILE A 122 -5.80 9.54 -2.46
N VAL A 123 -6.64 10.58 -2.52
CA VAL A 123 -8.06 10.46 -2.18
C VAL A 123 -8.78 9.47 -3.10
N ARG A 124 -8.45 9.45 -4.40
CA ARG A 124 -9.02 8.49 -5.34
C ARG A 124 -8.66 7.04 -5.03
N LEU A 125 -7.44 6.79 -4.53
CA LEU A 125 -7.03 5.47 -4.03
C LEU A 125 -7.73 5.12 -2.72
N PHE A 126 -7.95 6.09 -1.83
CA PHE A 126 -8.76 5.87 -0.62
C PHE A 126 -10.18 5.43 -0.98
N ASP A 127 -10.82 6.03 -2.00
CA ASP A 127 -12.15 5.58 -2.46
C ASP A 127 -12.15 4.08 -2.80
N LEU A 128 -11.09 3.60 -3.45
CA LEU A 128 -10.92 2.18 -3.78
C LEU A 128 -10.72 1.33 -2.52
N PHE A 129 -9.80 1.71 -1.64
CA PHE A 129 -9.44 0.94 -0.45
C PHE A 129 -10.56 0.87 0.59
N LEU A 130 -11.38 1.92 0.68
CA LEU A 130 -12.56 1.96 1.54
C LEU A 130 -13.71 1.12 1.00
N ALA A 131 -13.85 1.03 -0.33
CA ALA A 131 -14.94 0.32 -0.97
C ALA A 131 -14.73 -1.19 -1.08
N LEU A 132 -13.47 -1.65 -1.05
CA LEU A 132 -13.09 -3.03 -1.38
C LEU A 132 -12.34 -3.72 -0.24
N HIS A 133 -11.71 -4.85 -0.56
CA HIS A 133 -11.01 -5.69 0.39
C HIS A 133 -9.76 -4.99 0.97
N PRO A 134 -9.39 -5.20 2.25
CA PRO A 134 -8.19 -4.64 2.88
C PRO A 134 -6.88 -4.81 2.10
N LEU A 135 -6.76 -5.92 1.37
CA LEU A 135 -5.58 -6.22 0.54
C LEU A 135 -5.50 -5.39 -0.74
N MET A 136 -6.52 -4.60 -1.10
CA MET A 136 -6.54 -3.85 -2.36
C MET A 136 -5.35 -2.89 -2.50
N ALA A 137 -4.79 -2.40 -1.39
CA ALA A 137 -3.55 -1.61 -1.40
C ALA A 137 -2.35 -2.41 -1.94
N VAL A 138 -2.28 -3.71 -1.64
CA VAL A 138 -1.26 -4.65 -2.15
C VAL A 138 -1.50 -4.98 -3.61
N TYR A 139 -2.75 -5.25 -4.02
CA TYR A 139 -3.08 -5.48 -5.44
C TYR A 139 -2.80 -4.24 -6.30
N THR A 140 -2.99 -3.05 -5.74
CA THR A 140 -2.60 -1.81 -6.41
C THR A 140 -1.08 -1.72 -6.59
N ALA A 141 -0.28 -2.22 -5.63
CA ALA A 141 1.18 -2.23 -5.75
C ALA A 141 1.60 -3.15 -6.89
N ALA A 142 1.06 -4.38 -6.93
CA ALA A 142 1.31 -5.31 -8.02
C ALA A 142 0.86 -4.74 -9.37
N ALA A 143 -0.31 -4.10 -9.43
CA ALA A 143 -0.81 -3.46 -10.65
C ALA A 143 0.10 -2.31 -11.13
N MET A 144 0.66 -1.50 -10.24
CA MET A 144 1.61 -0.44 -10.61
C MET A 144 2.90 -1.01 -11.20
N VAL A 145 3.43 -2.08 -10.60
CA VAL A 145 4.64 -2.75 -11.10
C VAL A 145 4.38 -3.39 -12.46
N LEU A 146 3.27 -4.13 -12.61
CA LEU A 146 2.86 -4.73 -13.89
C LEU A 146 2.58 -3.68 -14.98
N HIS A 147 1.98 -2.54 -14.62
CA HIS A 147 1.71 -1.45 -15.56
C HIS A 147 2.99 -0.84 -16.13
N CYS A 148 4.09 -0.91 -15.38
CA CYS A 148 5.40 -0.40 -15.79
C CYS A 148 6.41 -1.54 -16.05
N ALA A 149 5.93 -2.74 -16.40
CA ALA A 149 6.77 -3.93 -16.56
C ALA A 149 7.96 -3.69 -17.50
N ASP A 150 7.72 -3.09 -18.66
CA ASP A 150 8.75 -2.77 -19.64
C ASP A 150 9.86 -1.87 -19.06
N ASP A 151 9.47 -0.84 -18.29
CA ASP A 151 10.43 0.08 -17.67
C ASP A 151 11.26 -0.60 -16.56
N VAL A 152 10.66 -1.54 -15.84
CA VAL A 152 11.33 -2.34 -14.80
C VAL A 152 12.31 -3.33 -15.43
N LEU A 153 11.91 -4.00 -16.52
CA LEU A 153 12.74 -4.95 -17.26
C LEU A 153 13.93 -4.28 -17.98
N ASP A 154 13.85 -2.99 -18.29
CA ASP A 154 14.94 -2.20 -18.87
C ASP A 154 16.03 -1.81 -17.84
N GLN A 155 15.82 -2.07 -16.55
CA GLN A 155 16.82 -1.79 -15.51
C GLN A 155 17.96 -2.83 -15.51
N GLU A 156 19.10 -2.47 -14.92
CA GLU A 156 20.12 -3.46 -14.58
C GLU A 156 19.56 -4.47 -13.57
N CYS A 157 19.72 -5.76 -13.84
CA CYS A 157 19.19 -6.86 -13.02
C CYS A 157 20.02 -7.07 -11.74
N ASP A 158 20.03 -6.07 -10.88
CA ASP A 158 20.67 -6.07 -9.56
C ASP A 158 19.78 -5.36 -8.52
N MET A 159 19.91 -5.78 -7.26
CA MET A 159 19.05 -5.27 -6.17
C MET A 159 19.07 -3.74 -6.07
N PRO A 160 20.23 -3.04 -6.04
CA PRO A 160 20.28 -1.59 -5.99
C PRO A 160 19.50 -0.88 -7.12
N SER A 161 19.72 -1.28 -8.37
CA SER A 161 19.11 -0.64 -9.54
C SER A 161 17.60 -0.81 -9.55
N VAL A 162 17.13 -2.06 -9.39
CA VAL A 162 15.70 -2.39 -9.36
C VAL A 162 15.01 -1.76 -8.15
N HIS A 163 15.62 -1.83 -6.96
CA HIS A 163 15.06 -1.20 -5.76
C HIS A 163 14.93 0.32 -5.90
N HIS A 164 15.97 0.98 -6.44
CA HIS A 164 15.94 2.42 -6.66
C HIS A 164 14.85 2.81 -7.66
N HIS A 165 14.69 2.07 -8.76
CA HIS A 165 13.63 2.31 -9.72
C HIS A 165 12.25 2.13 -9.07
N LEU A 166 12.01 0.98 -8.44
CA LEU A 166 10.72 0.65 -7.87
C LEU A 166 10.29 1.65 -6.80
N VAL A 167 11.12 1.95 -5.79
CA VAL A 167 10.74 2.88 -4.69
C VAL A 167 10.24 4.23 -5.20
N ASN A 168 10.79 4.72 -6.31
CA ASN A 168 10.43 6.00 -6.91
C ASN A 168 9.27 5.92 -7.91
N LEU A 169 8.88 4.71 -8.34
CA LEU A 169 7.88 4.46 -9.40
C LEU A 169 6.55 5.19 -9.19
N PRO A 170 5.91 5.18 -8.00
CA PRO A 170 4.65 5.90 -7.82
C PRO A 170 4.78 7.42 -8.00
N GLY A 171 5.97 7.98 -7.74
CA GLY A 171 6.25 9.40 -7.87
C GLY A 171 6.67 9.83 -9.28
N THR A 172 7.22 8.91 -10.09
CA THR A 172 7.65 9.18 -11.47
C THR A 172 6.56 8.90 -12.50
N LEU A 173 5.59 8.04 -12.16
CA LEU A 173 4.50 7.66 -13.04
C LEU A 173 3.51 8.81 -13.29
N ASP A 174 3.12 9.05 -14.54
CA ASP A 174 2.04 9.98 -14.87
C ASP A 174 0.67 9.39 -14.50
N LEU A 175 0.25 9.64 -13.26
CA LEU A 175 -1.03 9.19 -12.75
C LEU A 175 -2.24 9.90 -13.36
N SER A 176 -2.07 11.04 -14.04
CA SER A 176 -3.21 11.75 -14.65
C SER A 176 -3.87 10.92 -15.75
N GLY A 177 -3.07 10.18 -16.53
CA GLY A 177 -3.55 9.25 -17.56
C GLY A 177 -3.63 7.80 -17.11
N ASN A 178 -2.83 7.39 -16.12
CA ASN A 178 -2.63 5.97 -15.81
C ASN A 178 -3.30 5.48 -14.52
N LEU A 179 -3.79 6.36 -13.64
CA LEU A 179 -4.37 5.91 -12.37
C LEU A 179 -5.61 5.02 -12.56
N GLU A 180 -6.55 5.42 -13.42
CA GLU A 180 -7.76 4.62 -13.65
C GLU A 180 -7.46 3.26 -14.31
N PRO A 181 -6.58 3.17 -15.33
CA PRO A 181 -6.06 1.88 -15.81
C PRO A 181 -5.47 0.99 -14.71
N ILE A 182 -4.63 1.55 -13.83
CA ILE A 182 -4.02 0.80 -12.71
C ILE A 182 -5.08 0.30 -11.73
N ILE A 183 -6.07 1.13 -11.40
CA ILE A 183 -7.19 0.74 -10.54
C ILE A 183 -8.02 -0.38 -11.19
N ALA A 184 -8.27 -0.30 -12.50
CA ALA A 184 -8.98 -1.34 -13.24
C ALA A 184 -8.19 -2.65 -13.29
N LEU A 185 -6.88 -2.57 -13.46
CA LEU A 185 -5.97 -3.71 -13.41
C LEU A 185 -5.98 -4.33 -12.00
N ALA A 186 -5.79 -3.56 -10.93
CA ALA A 186 -5.82 -4.04 -9.56
C ALA A 186 -7.13 -4.80 -9.22
N ASN A 187 -8.27 -4.29 -9.68
CA ASN A 187 -9.56 -4.98 -9.55
C ASN A 187 -9.60 -6.30 -10.32
N THR A 188 -9.06 -6.33 -11.54
CA THR A 188 -8.98 -7.53 -12.37
C THR A 188 -8.09 -8.58 -11.71
N LEU A 189 -6.92 -8.18 -11.20
CA LEU A 189 -6.00 -9.03 -10.45
C LEU A 189 -6.68 -9.66 -9.23
N PHE A 190 -7.41 -8.85 -8.45
CA PHE A 190 -8.13 -9.34 -7.28
C PHE A 190 -9.22 -10.37 -7.63
N GLN A 191 -9.91 -10.19 -8.76
CA GLN A 191 -10.95 -11.12 -9.21
C GLN A 191 -10.37 -12.43 -9.75
N LYS A 192 -9.27 -12.37 -10.51
CA LYS A 192 -8.58 -13.55 -11.05
C LYS A 192 -7.89 -14.35 -9.96
N HIS A 193 -7.18 -13.65 -9.07
CA HIS A 193 -6.26 -14.24 -8.10
C HIS A 193 -6.65 -13.84 -6.68
N PRO A 194 -7.83 -14.24 -6.16
CA PRO A 194 -8.26 -13.81 -4.84
C PRO A 194 -7.29 -14.30 -3.76
N PRO A 195 -7.23 -13.65 -2.57
CA PRO A 195 -6.28 -14.00 -1.52
C PRO A 195 -6.36 -15.47 -1.07
N SER A 196 -7.56 -16.05 -1.08
CA SER A 196 -7.80 -17.46 -0.73
C SER A 196 -7.27 -18.45 -1.78
N TYR A 197 -7.09 -18.01 -3.02
CA TYR A 197 -6.42 -18.77 -4.07
C TYR A 197 -4.90 -18.69 -3.89
N LEU A 198 -4.35 -17.48 -3.75
CA LEU A 198 -2.91 -17.27 -3.60
C LEU A 198 -2.35 -17.98 -2.36
N ALA A 199 -3.07 -17.97 -1.23
CA ALA A 199 -2.68 -18.69 -0.02
C ALA A 199 -2.53 -20.21 -0.23
N LYS A 200 -3.35 -20.81 -1.11
CA LYS A 200 -3.24 -22.24 -1.43
C LYS A 200 -2.06 -22.55 -2.35
N VAL A 201 -1.76 -21.64 -3.28
CA VAL A 201 -0.65 -21.80 -4.23
C VAL A 201 0.70 -21.68 -3.50
N SER A 202 0.81 -20.77 -2.53
CA SER A 202 2.01 -20.62 -1.69
C SER A 202 2.23 -21.81 -0.74
N GLU A 203 1.16 -22.38 -0.17
CA GLU A 203 1.22 -23.63 0.59
C GLU A 203 1.70 -24.82 -0.27
N GLN A 204 1.23 -24.95 -1.51
CA GLN A 204 1.63 -26.04 -2.41
C GLN A 204 3.08 -25.90 -2.92
N SER A 205 3.56 -24.67 -3.10
CA SER A 205 4.93 -24.39 -3.50
C SER A 205 5.94 -24.69 -2.39
N SER A 206 5.52 -24.57 -1.12
CA SER A 206 6.36 -24.85 0.06
C SER A 206 6.50 -26.36 0.37
N VAL A 207 5.65 -27.21 -0.21
CA VAL A 207 5.68 -28.68 -0.03
C VAL A 207 6.54 -29.38 -1.09
N ASN A 208 6.90 -28.68 -2.17
CA ASN A 208 7.68 -29.22 -3.28
C ASN A 208 9.16 -28.78 -3.28
N VAL A 209 9.67 -28.27 -2.15
CA VAL A 209 11.09 -27.97 -1.91
C VAL A 209 11.69 -28.96 -0.92
#